data_AF-A0AAE1XM34-F1
#
_entry.id   AF-A0AAE1XM34-F1
#
_cell.length_a   1.000
_cell.length_b   1.000
_cell.length_c   1.000
_cell.angle_alpha   90.00
_cell.angle_beta   90.00
_cell.angle_gamma   90.00
#
_symmetry.space_group_name_H-M   'P 1'
#
loop_
_entity.id
_entity.type
_entity.pdbx_description
1 polymer ?
#
loop_
_entity_poly.entity_id
_entity_poly.type
_entity_poly.pdbx_seq_one_letter_code
_entity_poly.pdbx_strand_id
1 'polypeptide(L)'
;MDSLNSAVTFSDSCTPNKHHRQSIERQRSTWLSMEKTITGLVKKLNLSNVQLIASEILNQDLISGRGLFCRAVMKSQVVCPQLSNVYAALVAIINSEFPDVGLLLVKRVVLQFKETYDQRRDKKEMAAALKFLAQLVNQAVVYELVAFDVLLLLLGRPSSDHVEVAVRFCVECGSSLLEFSPRRLNEVVKEFRRVRGEVEEHVQVLILRLFVVRRLRFKEHRRVIDELDFVEVEDQVTHEVSLLHEICWESSVDSFKAESESFEHEMCSEIVIPCDDYDYDDDEVTSGTLRGWGRETLRAGDGWVRPHNVGLLEVGAVEVAVAVVWRSERKKTMKIGIRE
;
A
#
# COMPACT_ATOMS: atom_id res chain seq x y z
N MET A 1 -12.59 19.06 -75.26
CA MET A 1 -11.37 19.41 -74.48
C MET A 1 -11.80 19.59 -73.06
N ASP A 2 -11.74 18.50 -72.33
CA ASP A 2 -12.10 18.41 -70.93
C ASP A 2 -11.04 19.06 -70.06
N SER A 3 -11.45 19.68 -68.97
CA SER A 3 -10.61 19.87 -67.78
C SER A 3 -11.52 20.10 -66.59
N LEU A 4 -11.88 18.99 -65.94
CA LEU A 4 -12.26 18.98 -64.54
C LEU A 4 -11.12 19.59 -63.72
N ASN A 5 -11.45 20.44 -62.74
CA ASN A 5 -10.69 20.51 -61.51
C ASN A 5 -11.62 20.98 -60.38
N SER A 6 -12.13 20.00 -59.64
CA SER A 6 -12.92 20.23 -58.43
C SER A 6 -12.02 20.79 -57.32
N ALA A 7 -12.23 22.05 -56.95
CA ALA A 7 -11.72 22.57 -55.68
C ALA A 7 -12.48 21.90 -54.53
N VAL A 8 -11.98 20.77 -54.05
CA VAL A 8 -12.44 20.18 -52.78
C VAL A 8 -11.97 21.11 -51.68
N THR A 9 -12.88 21.98 -51.21
CA THR A 9 -12.64 22.81 -50.03
C THR A 9 -12.59 21.90 -48.80
N PHE A 10 -11.38 21.57 -48.34
CA PHE A 10 -11.17 20.84 -47.10
C PHE A 10 -11.69 21.70 -45.94
N SER A 11 -12.87 21.34 -45.42
CA SER A 11 -13.52 22.07 -44.34
C SER A 11 -12.93 21.66 -42.99
N ASP A 12 -11.84 22.32 -42.60
CA ASP A 12 -11.28 22.24 -41.25
C ASP A 12 -12.31 22.72 -40.22
N SER A 13 -13.06 21.78 -39.67
CA SER A 13 -14.11 22.01 -38.67
C SER A 13 -13.97 21.06 -37.47
N CYS A 14 -12.72 20.72 -37.13
CA CYS A 14 -12.34 20.09 -35.85
C CYS A 14 -12.50 21.07 -34.66
N THR A 15 -13.69 21.66 -34.51
CA THR A 15 -14.13 22.23 -33.23
C THR A 15 -14.68 21.10 -32.36
N PRO A 16 -14.12 20.82 -31.17
CA PRO A 16 -14.67 19.80 -30.29
C PRO A 16 -16.14 20.13 -29.99
N ASN A 17 -17.03 19.18 -30.31
CA ASN A 17 -18.48 19.38 -30.28
C ASN A 17 -18.91 20.05 -28.95
N LYS A 18 -19.61 21.18 -29.03
CA LYS A 18 -19.98 22.01 -27.88
C LYS A 18 -20.70 21.21 -26.80
N HIS A 19 -21.49 20.21 -27.19
CA HIS A 19 -22.17 19.29 -26.27
C HIS A 19 -21.21 18.37 -25.51
N HIS A 20 -20.16 17.87 -26.16
CA HIS A 20 -19.14 17.02 -25.53
C HIS A 20 -18.32 17.80 -24.49
N ARG A 21 -17.89 19.03 -24.81
CA ARG A 21 -17.24 19.93 -23.83
C ARG A 21 -18.13 20.20 -22.61
N GLN A 22 -19.42 20.48 -22.83
CA GLN A 22 -20.39 20.66 -21.73
C GLN A 22 -20.64 19.38 -20.92
N SER A 23 -20.50 18.19 -21.51
CA SER A 23 -20.60 16.92 -20.80
C SER A 23 -19.41 16.70 -19.86
N ILE A 24 -18.19 16.91 -20.36
CA ILE A 24 -16.96 16.80 -19.56
C ILE A 24 -16.97 17.81 -18.39
N GLU A 25 -17.43 19.03 -18.62
CA GLU A 25 -17.52 20.05 -17.58
C GLU A 25 -18.51 19.65 -16.46
N ARG A 26 -19.64 19.00 -16.80
CA ARG A 26 -20.58 18.43 -15.81
C ARG A 26 -19.98 17.25 -15.06
N GLN A 27 -19.33 16.31 -15.75
CA GLN A 27 -18.64 15.17 -15.13
C GLN A 27 -17.58 15.66 -14.12
N ARG A 28 -16.75 16.63 -14.53
CA ARG A 28 -15.74 17.25 -13.67
C ARG A 28 -16.34 17.98 -12.46
N SER A 29 -17.45 18.70 -12.67
CA SER A 29 -18.18 19.36 -11.57
C SER A 29 -18.74 18.35 -10.56
N THR A 30 -19.29 17.23 -11.05
CA THR A 30 -19.80 16.12 -10.24
C THR A 30 -18.67 15.47 -9.43
N TRP A 31 -17.53 15.18 -10.06
CA TRP A 31 -16.35 14.62 -9.39
C TRP A 31 -15.77 15.54 -8.31
N LEU A 32 -15.68 16.85 -8.57
CA LEU A 32 -15.25 17.84 -7.57
C LEU A 32 -16.26 17.98 -6.41
N SER A 33 -17.56 17.84 -6.69
CA SER A 33 -18.60 17.79 -5.67
C SER A 33 -18.43 16.55 -4.78
N MET A 34 -18.21 15.37 -5.39
CA MET A 34 -17.95 14.12 -4.70
C MET A 34 -16.70 14.17 -3.82
N GLU A 35 -15.58 14.70 -4.32
CA GLU A 35 -14.36 14.92 -3.51
C GLU A 35 -14.65 15.76 -2.28
N LYS A 36 -15.37 16.87 -2.45
CA LYS A 36 -15.74 17.78 -1.36
C LYS A 36 -16.68 17.13 -0.35
N THR A 37 -17.64 16.33 -0.83
CA THR A 37 -18.59 15.59 0.01
C THR A 37 -17.88 14.54 0.84
N ILE A 38 -17.16 13.60 0.21
CA ILE A 38 -16.41 12.54 0.91
C ILE A 38 -15.42 13.14 1.92
N THR A 39 -14.64 14.15 1.51
CA THR A 39 -13.70 14.85 2.42
C THR A 39 -14.42 15.55 3.57
N GLY A 40 -15.60 16.12 3.32
CA GLY A 40 -16.43 16.79 4.33
C GLY A 40 -17.07 15.84 5.33
N LEU A 41 -17.43 14.63 4.90
CA LEU A 41 -18.00 13.58 5.75
C LEU A 41 -16.93 12.94 6.64
N VAL A 42 -15.82 12.48 6.05
CA VAL A 42 -14.72 11.84 6.79
C VAL A 42 -14.15 12.75 7.89
N LYS A 43 -14.09 14.07 7.67
CA LYS A 43 -13.67 15.05 8.69
C LYS A 43 -14.64 15.23 9.87
N LYS A 44 -15.90 14.82 9.72
CA LYS A 44 -16.95 14.89 10.77
C LYS A 44 -17.14 13.53 11.47
N LEU A 45 -16.39 12.51 11.06
CA LEU A 45 -16.49 11.17 11.59
C LEU A 45 -16.15 11.12 13.08
N ASN A 46 -17.02 10.49 13.85
CA ASN A 46 -16.87 10.19 15.26
C ASN A 46 -17.62 8.90 15.60
N LEU A 47 -17.44 8.42 16.83
CA LEU A 47 -18.00 7.16 17.33
C LEU A 47 -19.52 7.04 17.13
N SER A 48 -20.28 8.13 17.32
CA SER A 48 -21.75 8.11 17.26
C SER A 48 -22.37 8.24 15.87
N ASN A 49 -21.57 8.49 14.81
CA ASN A 49 -22.12 8.74 13.46
C ASN A 49 -21.48 7.91 12.35
N VAL A 50 -20.72 6.85 12.67
CA VAL A 50 -20.01 6.01 11.69
C VAL A 50 -20.96 5.42 10.64
N GLN A 51 -22.04 4.74 11.06
CA GLN A 51 -23.00 4.12 10.15
C GLN A 51 -23.70 5.12 9.22
N LEU A 52 -24.04 6.31 9.74
CA LEU A 52 -24.68 7.37 8.97
C LEU A 52 -23.72 7.95 7.93
N ILE A 53 -22.46 8.22 8.30
CA ILE A 53 -21.44 8.69 7.37
C ILE A 53 -21.09 7.60 6.34
N ALA A 54 -21.01 6.33 6.74
CA ALA A 54 -20.81 5.22 5.82
C ALA A 54 -21.94 5.18 4.77
N SER A 55 -23.20 5.27 5.22
CA SER A 55 -24.37 5.31 4.34
C SER A 55 -24.33 6.50 3.36
N GLU A 56 -23.97 7.71 3.81
CA GLU A 56 -23.81 8.87 2.92
C GLU A 56 -22.66 8.71 1.92
N ILE A 57 -21.59 8.02 2.29
CA ILE A 57 -20.44 7.72 1.41
C ILE A 57 -20.78 6.62 0.40
N LEU A 58 -21.54 5.58 0.79
CA LEU A 58 -22.04 4.53 -0.11
C LEU A 58 -23.03 5.06 -1.18
N ASN A 59 -23.67 6.20 -0.92
CA ASN A 59 -24.48 6.94 -1.90
C ASN A 59 -23.64 7.75 -2.92
N GLN A 60 -22.31 7.70 -2.85
CA GLN A 60 -21.40 8.27 -3.86
C GLN A 60 -20.88 7.19 -4.81
N ASP A 61 -20.41 7.56 -6.00
CA ASP A 61 -19.68 6.64 -6.88
C ASP A 61 -18.29 6.32 -6.30
N LEU A 62 -18.22 5.27 -5.48
CA LEU A 62 -16.97 4.77 -4.91
C LEU A 62 -16.10 4.01 -5.91
N ILE A 63 -16.63 3.57 -7.06
CA ILE A 63 -15.84 2.90 -8.09
C ILE A 63 -14.86 3.92 -8.70
N SER A 64 -15.37 5.06 -9.16
CA SER A 64 -14.54 6.19 -9.62
C SER A 64 -13.92 6.95 -8.45
N GLY A 65 -14.60 7.00 -7.30
CA GLY A 65 -14.22 7.75 -6.10
C GLY A 65 -13.22 7.06 -5.16
N ARG A 66 -12.80 5.80 -5.43
CA ARG A 66 -11.96 5.01 -4.52
C ARG A 66 -10.69 5.72 -4.05
N GLY A 67 -10.00 6.41 -4.96
CA GLY A 67 -8.81 7.21 -4.64
C GLY A 67 -9.12 8.39 -3.70
N LEU A 68 -10.25 9.08 -3.93
CA LEU A 68 -10.73 10.18 -3.11
C LEU A 68 -11.06 9.72 -1.69
N PHE A 69 -11.77 8.60 -1.55
CA PHE A 69 -12.07 8.01 -0.24
C PHE A 69 -10.80 7.63 0.51
N CYS A 70 -9.90 6.87 -0.13
CA CYS A 70 -8.64 6.47 0.49
C CYS A 70 -7.81 7.68 0.94
N ARG A 71 -7.68 8.70 0.08
CA ARG A 71 -6.97 9.95 0.37
C ARG A 71 -7.62 10.71 1.53
N ALA A 72 -8.95 10.81 1.57
CA ALA A 72 -9.68 11.51 2.62
C ALA A 72 -9.52 10.83 3.99
N VAL A 73 -9.64 9.50 4.04
CA VAL A 73 -9.48 8.70 5.27
C VAL A 73 -8.04 8.80 5.78
N MET A 74 -7.04 8.47 4.96
CA MET A 74 -5.63 8.49 5.40
C MET A 74 -5.20 9.89 5.87
N LYS A 75 -5.55 10.95 5.12
CA LYS A 75 -5.21 12.33 5.50
C LYS A 75 -5.87 12.76 6.82
N SER A 76 -7.10 12.31 7.09
CA SER A 76 -7.80 12.64 8.34
C SER A 76 -7.30 11.83 9.52
N GLN A 77 -6.93 10.56 9.30
CA GLN A 77 -6.31 9.70 10.31
C GLN A 77 -4.94 10.22 10.77
N VAL A 78 -4.07 10.66 9.85
CA VAL A 78 -2.75 11.22 10.19
C VAL A 78 -2.89 12.49 11.06
N VAL A 79 -3.92 13.31 10.81
CA VAL A 79 -4.22 14.51 11.62
C VAL A 79 -4.83 14.16 12.97
N CYS A 80 -5.65 13.10 13.05
CA CYS A 80 -6.32 12.66 14.27
C CYS A 80 -6.11 11.16 14.59
N PRO A 81 -4.88 10.69 14.92
CA PRO A 81 -4.60 9.26 15.10
C PRO A 81 -5.36 8.60 16.25
N GLN A 82 -5.92 9.37 17.18
CA GLN A 82 -6.73 8.84 18.28
C GLN A 82 -8.08 8.28 17.81
N LEU A 83 -8.56 8.66 16.62
CA LEU A 83 -9.79 8.13 16.00
C LEU A 83 -9.50 6.97 15.03
N SER A 84 -8.30 6.37 15.06
CA SER A 84 -7.91 5.30 14.12
C SER A 84 -8.85 4.08 14.14
N ASN A 85 -9.43 3.75 15.30
CA ASN A 85 -10.45 2.70 15.43
C ASN A 85 -11.76 3.10 14.73
N VAL A 86 -12.20 4.36 14.86
CA VAL A 86 -13.39 4.90 14.18
C VAL A 86 -13.19 4.94 12.67
N TYR A 87 -12.01 5.36 12.19
CA TYR A 87 -11.65 5.30 10.77
C TYR A 87 -11.60 3.85 10.25
N ALA A 88 -11.05 2.91 11.03
CA ALA A 88 -11.03 1.50 10.65
C ALA A 88 -12.44 0.88 10.60
N ALA A 89 -13.35 1.28 11.49
CA ALA A 89 -14.75 0.86 11.47
C ALA A 89 -15.51 1.38 10.23
N LEU A 90 -15.31 2.65 9.86
CA LEU A 90 -15.82 3.19 8.59
C LEU A 90 -15.27 2.38 7.40
N VAL A 91 -13.98 2.07 7.40
CA VAL A 91 -13.36 1.29 6.32
C VAL A 91 -13.92 -0.13 6.27
N ALA A 92 -14.19 -0.77 7.41
CA ALA A 92 -14.79 -2.11 7.44
C ALA A 92 -16.17 -2.13 6.75
N ILE A 93 -17.04 -1.15 7.03
CA ILE A 93 -18.36 -1.03 6.37
C ILE A 93 -18.21 -0.77 4.87
N ILE A 94 -17.29 0.10 4.45
CA ILE A 94 -17.06 0.34 3.01
C ILE A 94 -16.45 -0.89 2.32
N ASN A 95 -15.71 -1.72 3.06
CA ASN A 95 -15.01 -2.89 2.55
C ASN A 95 -15.90 -4.14 2.40
N SER A 96 -17.01 -4.27 3.14
CA SER A 96 -18.00 -5.33 2.86
C SER A 96 -18.69 -5.09 1.51
N GLU A 97 -19.05 -3.84 1.21
CA GLU A 97 -19.72 -3.45 -0.03
C GLU A 97 -18.76 -3.31 -1.23
N PHE A 98 -17.57 -2.73 -1.01
CA PHE A 98 -16.58 -2.42 -2.04
C PHE A 98 -15.17 -2.89 -1.64
N PRO A 99 -14.87 -4.21 -1.73
CA PRO A 99 -13.58 -4.77 -1.30
C PRO A 99 -12.34 -4.13 -1.95
N ASP A 100 -12.43 -3.72 -3.22
CA ASP A 100 -11.33 -3.05 -3.93
C ASP A 100 -10.92 -1.72 -3.29
N VAL A 101 -11.88 -1.01 -2.67
CA VAL A 101 -11.63 0.24 -1.94
C VAL A 101 -10.86 -0.05 -0.66
N GLY A 102 -11.23 -1.12 0.06
CA GLY A 102 -10.51 -1.59 1.25
C GLY A 102 -9.10 -2.07 0.91
N LEU A 103 -8.93 -2.88 -0.14
CA LEU A 103 -7.62 -3.33 -0.62
C LEU A 103 -6.71 -2.15 -1.00
N LEU A 104 -7.23 -1.19 -1.76
CA LEU A 104 -6.49 0.02 -2.13
C LEU A 104 -6.04 0.81 -0.90
N LEU A 105 -6.91 0.98 0.09
CA LEU A 105 -6.55 1.66 1.33
C LEU A 105 -5.44 0.91 2.08
N VAL A 106 -5.57 -0.40 2.28
CA VAL A 106 -4.56 -1.22 2.99
C VAL A 106 -3.20 -1.13 2.27
N LYS A 107 -3.18 -1.29 0.93
CA LYS A 107 -1.99 -1.10 0.10
C LYS A 107 -1.31 0.25 0.37
N ARG A 108 -2.09 1.34 0.37
CA ARG A 108 -1.60 2.71 0.59
C ARG A 108 -1.11 2.94 2.02
N VAL A 109 -1.76 2.39 3.04
CA VAL A 109 -1.31 2.47 4.44
C VAL A 109 0.00 1.71 4.65
N VAL A 110 0.14 0.53 4.02
CA VAL A 110 1.40 -0.24 4.02
C VAL A 110 2.52 0.53 3.31
N LEU A 111 2.25 1.19 2.18
CA LEU A 111 3.22 2.05 1.51
C LEU A 111 3.63 3.25 2.36
N GLN A 112 2.69 3.92 3.03
CA GLN A 112 3.00 5.03 3.94
C GLN A 112 3.94 4.57 5.07
N PHE A 113 3.73 3.36 5.60
CA PHE A 113 4.64 2.77 6.57
C PHE A 113 6.03 2.49 5.97
N LYS A 114 6.12 1.85 4.78
CA LYS A 114 7.41 1.58 4.12
C LYS A 114 8.19 2.88 3.86
N GLU A 115 7.55 3.90 3.30
CA GLU A 115 8.19 5.21 3.05
C GLU A 115 8.67 5.90 4.33
N THR A 116 7.89 5.87 5.41
CA THR A 116 8.28 6.51 6.69
C THR A 116 9.43 5.77 7.37
N TYR A 117 9.46 4.43 7.27
CA TYR A 117 10.55 3.59 7.77
C TYR A 117 11.84 3.78 6.98
N ASP A 118 11.81 3.64 5.65
CA ASP A 118 13.00 3.70 4.79
C ASP A 118 13.67 5.09 4.81
N GLN A 119 12.85 6.15 4.76
CA GLN A 119 13.34 7.54 4.76
C GLN A 119 13.72 8.04 6.17
N ARG A 120 13.58 7.21 7.21
CA ARG A 120 13.80 7.56 8.63
C ARG A 120 13.11 8.88 9.02
N ARG A 121 11.83 9.00 8.63
CA ARG A 121 11.00 10.19 8.88
C ARG A 121 10.64 10.35 10.36
N ASP A 122 9.81 11.36 10.65
CA ASP A 122 9.23 11.57 11.98
C ASP A 122 8.58 10.28 12.52
N LYS A 123 9.08 9.83 13.68
CA LYS A 123 8.53 8.73 14.48
C LYS A 123 7.00 8.83 14.64
N LYS A 124 6.45 10.04 14.72
CA LYS A 124 5.01 10.28 14.85
C LYS A 124 4.23 9.86 13.60
N GLU A 125 4.76 10.08 12.40
CA GLU A 125 4.10 9.70 11.13
C GLU A 125 4.06 8.17 11.02
N MET A 126 5.19 7.50 11.26
CA MET A 126 5.29 6.04 11.31
C MET A 126 4.36 5.45 12.39
N ALA A 127 4.32 6.03 13.58
CA ALA A 127 3.44 5.59 14.66
C ALA A 127 1.94 5.81 14.34
N ALA A 128 1.58 6.87 13.61
CA ALA A 128 0.21 7.10 13.16
C ALA A 128 -0.21 6.09 12.10
N ALA A 129 0.62 5.84 11.09
CA ALA A 129 0.36 4.84 10.04
C ALA A 129 0.21 3.43 10.63
N LEU A 130 1.11 3.04 11.54
CA LEU A 130 1.02 1.75 12.21
C LEU A 130 -0.15 1.65 13.20
N LYS A 131 -0.51 2.72 13.91
CA LYS A 131 -1.75 2.73 14.70
C LYS A 131 -2.98 2.52 13.81
N PHE A 132 -3.00 3.05 12.58
CA PHE A 132 -4.10 2.77 11.66
C PHE A 132 -4.10 1.31 11.20
N LEU A 133 -2.95 0.79 10.76
CA LEU A 133 -2.81 -0.60 10.33
C LEU A 133 -3.20 -1.60 11.43
N ALA A 134 -2.87 -1.32 12.69
CA ALA A 134 -3.30 -2.12 13.83
C ALA A 134 -4.82 -2.20 13.95
N GLN A 135 -5.51 -1.07 13.75
CA GLN A 135 -6.96 -0.99 13.83
C GLN A 135 -7.64 -1.62 12.60
N LEU A 136 -7.00 -1.62 11.42
CA LEU A 136 -7.45 -2.37 10.23
C LEU A 136 -7.33 -3.89 10.41
N VAL A 137 -6.25 -4.38 11.04
CA VAL A 137 -6.12 -5.79 11.46
C VAL A 137 -7.19 -6.15 12.50
N ASN A 138 -7.42 -5.26 13.47
CA ASN A 138 -8.45 -5.46 14.48
C ASN A 138 -9.86 -5.56 13.88
N GLN A 139 -10.17 -4.79 12.82
CA GLN A 139 -11.44 -4.84 12.10
C GLN A 139 -11.49 -5.93 10.99
N ALA A 140 -10.53 -6.87 10.94
CA ALA A 140 -10.42 -7.91 9.90
C ALA A 140 -10.43 -7.41 8.45
N VAL A 141 -10.05 -6.15 8.19
CA VAL A 141 -9.89 -5.62 6.83
C VAL A 141 -8.61 -6.20 6.18
N VAL A 142 -7.60 -6.55 6.98
CA VAL A 142 -6.35 -7.16 6.51
C VAL A 142 -5.89 -8.26 7.46
N TYR A 143 -5.36 -9.36 6.92
CA TYR A 143 -4.87 -10.49 7.72
C TYR A 143 -3.76 -10.05 8.69
N GLU A 144 -3.73 -10.67 9.86
CA GLU A 144 -2.81 -10.33 10.94
C GLU A 144 -1.34 -10.67 10.61
N LEU A 145 -1.13 -11.43 9.52
CA LEU A 145 0.16 -11.65 8.86
C LEU A 145 0.94 -10.36 8.63
N VAL A 146 0.30 -9.28 8.16
CA VAL A 146 0.99 -8.01 7.88
C VAL A 146 1.55 -7.38 9.16
N ALA A 147 0.87 -7.55 10.30
CA ALA A 147 1.34 -7.04 11.58
C ALA A 147 2.55 -7.84 12.10
N PHE A 148 2.63 -9.14 11.85
CA PHE A 148 3.85 -9.90 12.13
C PHE A 148 5.03 -9.45 11.27
N ASP A 149 4.82 -9.26 9.96
CA ASP A 149 5.87 -8.76 9.06
C ASP A 149 6.40 -7.38 9.52
N VAL A 150 5.51 -6.45 9.91
CA VAL A 150 5.89 -5.14 10.49
C VAL A 150 6.70 -5.30 11.78
N LEU A 151 6.24 -6.14 12.72
CA LEU A 151 6.90 -6.32 14.01
C LEU A 151 8.30 -6.93 13.83
N LEU A 152 8.46 -7.90 12.93
CA LEU A 152 9.75 -8.50 12.61
C LEU A 152 10.69 -7.50 11.91
N LEU A 153 10.17 -6.65 11.01
CA LEU A 153 10.96 -5.60 10.35
C LEU A 153 11.54 -4.60 11.37
N LEU A 154 10.70 -4.08 12.28
CA LEU A 154 11.12 -3.11 13.30
C LEU A 154 12.09 -3.71 14.33
N LEU A 155 11.93 -5.00 14.68
CA LEU A 155 12.78 -5.70 15.66
C LEU A 155 14.08 -6.27 15.05
N GLY A 156 14.12 -6.48 13.73
CA GLY A 156 15.30 -6.97 13.02
C GLY A 156 16.45 -5.97 12.97
N ARG A 157 16.15 -4.66 13.09
CA ARG A 157 17.13 -3.57 13.19
C ARG A 157 16.77 -2.67 14.38
N PRO A 158 17.08 -3.12 15.61
CA PRO A 158 16.64 -2.43 16.81
C PRO A 158 17.27 -1.05 16.91
N SER A 159 16.39 -0.05 17.01
CA SER A 159 16.66 1.32 17.39
C SER A 159 15.63 1.69 18.45
N SER A 160 15.96 2.56 19.40
CA SER A 160 15.03 3.03 20.44
C SER A 160 13.68 3.44 19.84
N ASP A 161 13.70 4.19 18.73
CA ASP A 161 12.49 4.65 18.04
C ASP A 161 11.69 3.51 17.38
N HIS A 162 12.36 2.60 16.67
CA HIS A 162 11.69 1.45 16.03
C HIS A 162 11.05 0.54 17.07
N VAL A 163 11.74 0.28 18.18
CA VAL A 163 11.27 -0.61 19.23
C VAL A 163 10.19 0.06 20.09
N GLU A 164 10.27 1.36 20.36
CA GLU A 164 9.17 2.13 20.97
C GLU A 164 7.88 2.03 20.16
N VAL A 165 7.98 2.22 18.83
CA VAL A 165 6.81 2.12 17.93
C VAL A 165 6.33 0.67 17.79
N ALA A 166 7.22 -0.31 17.70
CA ALA A 166 6.86 -1.73 17.69
C ALA A 166 6.11 -2.14 18.96
N VAL A 167 6.53 -1.65 20.15
CA VAL A 167 5.80 -1.88 21.40
C VAL A 167 4.38 -1.31 21.32
N ARG A 168 4.21 -0.05 20.88
CA ARG A 168 2.88 0.56 20.75
C ARG A 168 1.99 -0.19 19.76
N PHE A 169 2.52 -0.54 18.59
CA PHE A 169 1.82 -1.32 17.58
C PHE A 169 1.36 -2.69 18.11
N CYS A 170 2.25 -3.42 18.79
CA CYS A 170 1.95 -4.70 19.43
C CYS A 170 0.91 -4.59 20.56
N VAL A 171 0.81 -3.45 21.25
CA VAL A 171 -0.27 -3.19 22.21
C VAL A 171 -1.62 -2.98 21.51
N GLU A 172 -1.65 -2.23 20.41
CA GLU A 172 -2.88 -1.87 19.69
C GLU A 172 -3.52 -3.08 18.96
N CYS A 173 -2.74 -3.95 18.32
CA CYS A 173 -3.28 -5.14 17.62
C CYS A 173 -3.09 -6.48 18.36
N GLY A 174 -2.44 -6.47 19.53
CA GLY A 174 -2.00 -7.69 20.21
C GLY A 174 -3.10 -8.64 20.67
N SER A 175 -4.33 -8.14 20.88
CA SER A 175 -5.50 -9.00 21.11
C SER A 175 -5.77 -9.90 19.91
N SER A 176 -5.83 -9.32 18.70
CA SER A 176 -6.01 -10.05 17.44
C SER A 176 -4.87 -11.03 17.19
N LEU A 177 -3.62 -10.62 17.43
CA LEU A 177 -2.45 -11.51 17.28
C LEU A 177 -2.48 -12.70 18.25
N LEU A 178 -3.05 -12.52 19.45
CA LEU A 178 -3.20 -13.57 20.45
C LEU A 178 -4.33 -14.54 20.13
N GLU A 179 -5.36 -14.06 19.45
CA GLU A 179 -6.55 -14.83 19.05
C GLU A 179 -6.24 -15.73 17.85
N PHE A 180 -5.82 -15.14 16.72
CA PHE A 180 -5.61 -15.90 15.47
C PHE A 180 -4.27 -16.65 15.43
N SER A 181 -3.19 -16.03 15.92
CA SER A 181 -1.81 -16.52 15.72
C SER A 181 -0.94 -16.53 17.00
N PRO A 182 -1.41 -17.14 18.12
CA PRO A 182 -0.72 -17.09 19.42
C PRO A 182 0.71 -17.65 19.39
N ARG A 183 0.99 -18.62 18.52
CA ARG A 183 2.34 -19.17 18.34
C ARG A 183 3.32 -18.12 17.79
N ARG A 184 2.92 -17.37 16.75
CA ARG A 184 3.75 -16.31 16.15
C ARG A 184 3.94 -15.13 17.10
N LEU A 185 2.89 -14.74 17.84
CA LEU A 185 3.00 -13.72 18.88
C LEU A 185 4.02 -14.10 19.97
N ASN A 186 4.13 -15.39 20.32
CA ASN A 186 5.15 -15.83 21.28
C ASN A 186 6.57 -15.67 20.75
N GLU A 187 6.80 -15.84 19.44
CA GLU A 187 8.11 -15.58 18.80
C GLU A 187 8.44 -14.08 18.79
N VAL A 188 7.50 -13.21 18.41
CA VAL A 188 7.67 -11.75 18.52
C VAL A 188 8.00 -11.32 19.95
N VAL A 189 7.36 -11.93 20.96
CA VAL A 189 7.66 -11.67 22.37
C VAL A 189 9.05 -12.19 22.79
N LYS A 190 9.62 -13.20 22.11
CA LYS A 190 11.06 -13.55 22.29
C LYS A 190 11.97 -12.47 21.69
N GLU A 191 11.67 -11.97 20.51
CA GLU A 191 12.46 -10.89 19.90
C GLU A 191 12.44 -9.61 20.74
N PHE A 192 11.29 -9.21 21.29
CA PHE A 192 11.22 -8.13 22.28
C PHE A 192 12.11 -8.36 23.52
N ARG A 193 12.31 -9.61 23.97
CA ARG A 193 13.26 -9.91 25.06
C ARG A 193 14.72 -9.80 24.60
N ARG A 194 15.02 -10.23 23.37
CA ARG A 194 16.37 -10.14 22.77
C ARG A 194 16.82 -8.70 22.66
N VAL A 195 16.05 -7.86 21.95
CA VAL A 195 16.43 -6.46 21.67
C VAL A 195 16.39 -5.54 22.90
N ARG A 196 15.81 -5.99 24.03
CA ARG A 196 15.69 -5.15 25.24
C ARG A 196 17.04 -4.65 25.75
N GLY A 197 18.12 -5.41 25.57
CA GLY A 197 19.47 -4.99 25.98
C GLY A 197 20.12 -3.96 25.04
N GLU A 198 19.53 -3.74 23.86
CA GLU A 198 20.10 -2.96 22.75
C GLU A 198 19.47 -1.55 22.63
N VAL A 199 18.56 -1.18 23.56
CA VAL A 199 17.77 0.07 23.53
C VAL A 199 17.84 0.86 24.83
N GLU A 200 17.51 2.15 24.77
CA GLU A 200 17.48 3.06 25.93
C GLU A 200 16.53 2.59 27.04
N GLU A 201 16.86 2.94 28.29
CA GLU A 201 16.15 2.53 29.51
C GLU A 201 14.63 2.77 29.44
N HIS A 202 14.20 3.90 28.87
CA HIS A 202 12.77 4.21 28.73
C HIS A 202 12.04 3.20 27.82
N VAL A 203 12.69 2.72 26.75
CA VAL A 203 12.15 1.68 25.86
C VAL A 203 12.14 0.32 26.55
N GLN A 204 13.15 0.02 27.38
CA GLN A 204 13.16 -1.19 28.20
C GLN A 204 11.95 -1.25 29.15
N VAL A 205 11.59 -0.12 29.77
CA VAL A 205 10.37 0.00 30.59
C VAL A 205 9.11 -0.22 29.75
N LEU A 206 9.04 0.27 28.51
CA LEU A 206 7.91 0.00 27.60
C LEU A 206 7.79 -1.48 27.25
N ILE A 207 8.90 -2.17 26.98
CA ILE A 207 8.93 -3.62 26.74
C ILE A 207 8.43 -4.40 27.97
N LEU A 208 8.84 -4.00 29.18
CA LEU A 208 8.35 -4.61 30.42
C LEU A 208 6.84 -4.40 30.62
N ARG A 209 6.31 -3.21 30.26
CA ARG A 209 4.86 -2.94 30.27
C ARG A 209 4.12 -3.83 29.26
N LEU A 210 4.64 -4.02 28.04
CA LEU A 210 4.09 -4.95 27.07
C LEU A 210 4.00 -6.39 27.63
N PHE A 211 4.98 -6.84 28.40
CA PHE A 211 4.92 -8.16 29.05
C PHE A 211 3.88 -8.24 30.18
N VAL A 212 3.47 -7.12 30.78
CA VAL A 212 2.30 -7.08 31.69
C VAL A 212 1.01 -7.21 30.87
N VAL A 213 0.83 -6.37 29.85
CA VAL A 213 -0.35 -6.39 28.96
C VAL A 213 -0.56 -7.78 28.33
N ARG A 214 0.50 -8.41 27.83
CA ARG A 214 0.48 -9.76 27.25
C ARG A 214 0.10 -10.86 28.26
N ARG A 215 0.48 -10.72 29.54
CA ARG A 215 0.06 -11.62 30.63
C ARG A 215 -1.40 -11.42 31.00
N LEU A 216 -1.87 -10.18 30.97
CA LEU A 216 -3.29 -9.82 31.12
C LEU A 216 -4.14 -10.15 29.88
N ARG A 217 -3.57 -10.79 28.85
CA ARG A 217 -4.23 -11.15 27.57
C ARG A 217 -4.91 -9.95 26.90
N PHE A 218 -4.29 -8.77 26.94
CA PHE A 218 -4.79 -7.55 26.28
C PHE A 218 -6.20 -7.11 26.72
N LYS A 219 -6.66 -7.45 27.93
CA LYS A 219 -8.02 -7.10 28.43
C LYS A 219 -8.40 -5.61 28.31
N GLU A 220 -7.45 -4.71 28.47
CA GLU A 220 -7.64 -3.25 28.35
C GLU A 220 -7.51 -2.74 26.89
N HIS A 221 -7.07 -3.60 25.98
CA HIS A 221 -6.85 -3.33 24.56
C HIS A 221 -7.62 -4.37 23.73
N ARG A 222 -8.96 -4.34 23.83
CA ARG A 222 -9.85 -5.19 23.03
C ARG A 222 -9.56 -5.00 21.53
N ARG A 223 -9.77 -6.08 20.76
CA ARG A 223 -9.69 -6.09 19.29
C ARG A 223 -10.61 -5.03 18.69
N VAL A 224 -11.92 -5.24 18.74
CA VAL A 224 -12.94 -4.23 18.42
C VAL A 224 -13.64 -3.84 19.72
N ILE A 225 -14.16 -2.61 19.79
CA ILE A 225 -15.06 -2.19 20.86
C ILE A 225 -16.50 -2.35 20.37
N ASP A 226 -17.38 -2.77 21.26
CA ASP A 226 -18.74 -3.19 20.95
C ASP A 226 -19.55 -2.10 20.19
N GLU A 227 -19.21 -0.81 20.37
CA GLU A 227 -19.79 0.34 19.65
C GLU A 227 -19.25 0.56 18.21
N LEU A 228 -18.26 -0.20 17.77
CA LEU A 228 -17.62 -0.12 16.44
C LEU A 228 -17.64 -1.47 15.68
N ASP A 229 -18.37 -2.45 16.19
CA ASP A 229 -18.57 -3.76 15.58
C ASP A 229 -19.83 -3.70 14.69
N PHE A 230 -19.65 -3.26 13.45
CA PHE A 230 -20.75 -2.94 12.53
C PHE A 230 -20.94 -3.93 11.37
N VAL A 231 -20.01 -4.88 11.19
CA VAL A 231 -19.98 -5.80 10.04
C VAL A 231 -19.96 -7.22 10.57
N GLU A 232 -21.02 -7.96 10.30
CA GLU A 232 -21.16 -9.36 10.69
C GLU A 232 -20.03 -10.22 10.09
N VAL A 233 -19.66 -11.30 10.78
CA VAL A 233 -18.51 -12.14 10.40
C VAL A 233 -18.66 -12.75 8.99
N GLU A 234 -19.91 -12.93 8.54
CA GLU A 234 -20.25 -13.49 7.22
C GLU A 234 -20.00 -12.49 6.07
N ASP A 235 -20.06 -11.18 6.35
CA ASP A 235 -19.86 -10.09 5.39
C ASP A 235 -18.42 -9.51 5.42
N GLN A 236 -17.55 -10.02 6.29
CA GLN A 236 -16.18 -9.55 6.45
C GLN A 236 -15.26 -10.05 5.31
N VAL A 237 -14.71 -9.12 4.52
CA VAL A 237 -13.71 -9.40 3.49
C VAL A 237 -12.31 -9.03 3.98
N THR A 238 -11.45 -10.04 4.21
CA THR A 238 -10.08 -9.84 4.72
C THR A 238 -9.03 -9.95 3.62
N HIS A 239 -8.23 -8.88 3.44
CA HIS A 239 -7.19 -8.81 2.40
C HIS A 239 -5.85 -9.42 2.83
N GLU A 240 -5.16 -10.10 1.92
CA GLU A 240 -3.75 -10.49 2.08
C GLU A 240 -2.84 -9.43 1.44
N VAL A 241 -2.06 -8.72 2.28
CA VAL A 241 -1.05 -7.75 1.84
C VAL A 241 0.25 -8.04 2.59
N SER A 242 1.35 -8.21 1.86
CA SER A 242 2.68 -8.43 2.45
C SER A 242 3.61 -7.26 2.14
N LEU A 243 4.49 -6.93 3.10
CA LEU A 243 5.51 -5.89 2.94
C LEU A 243 6.51 -6.18 1.81
N LEU A 244 6.66 -7.46 1.44
CA LEU A 244 7.64 -7.94 0.45
C LEU A 244 7.17 -7.79 -1.00
N HIS A 245 5.87 -7.68 -1.25
CA HIS A 245 5.36 -7.49 -2.60
C HIS A 245 5.60 -6.04 -3.06
N GLU A 246 5.74 -5.87 -4.38
CA GLU A 246 5.67 -4.54 -4.99
C GLU A 246 4.22 -4.05 -4.92
N ILE A 247 4.03 -2.90 -4.28
CA ILE A 247 2.74 -2.26 -4.08
C ILE A 247 2.85 -0.87 -4.70
N CYS A 248 1.83 -0.43 -5.43
CA CYS A 248 1.77 0.91 -5.99
C CYS A 248 0.67 1.75 -5.31
N TRP A 249 0.86 3.07 -5.31
CA TRP A 249 -0.13 4.02 -4.77
C TRP A 249 -1.42 4.11 -5.59
N GLU A 250 -1.41 3.60 -6.83
CA GLU A 250 -2.51 3.74 -7.81
C GLU A 250 -2.94 5.21 -8.01
N SER A 251 -2.00 6.17 -7.95
CA SER A 251 -2.28 7.62 -7.94
C SER A 251 -3.01 8.17 -9.18
N SER A 252 -3.29 7.36 -10.21
CA SER A 252 -4.14 7.77 -11.33
C SER A 252 -5.64 7.75 -11.00
N VAL A 253 -6.05 7.08 -9.91
CA VAL A 253 -7.45 7.06 -9.42
C VAL A 253 -7.79 8.26 -8.51
N ASP A 254 -6.79 9.10 -8.26
CA ASP A 254 -6.86 10.27 -7.39
C ASP A 254 -7.22 11.57 -8.15
N SER A 255 -7.30 11.48 -9.48
CA SER A 255 -7.53 12.55 -10.45
C SER A 255 -8.73 12.24 -11.35
N PHE A 256 -9.51 13.27 -11.71
CA PHE A 256 -10.57 13.17 -12.70
C PHE A 256 -10.04 12.70 -14.06
N LYS A 257 -10.71 11.70 -14.65
CA LYS A 257 -10.56 11.26 -16.05
C LYS A 257 -11.93 11.42 -16.73
N ALA A 258 -11.95 11.82 -18.00
CA ALA A 258 -13.22 11.96 -18.73
C ALA A 258 -13.68 10.58 -19.26
N GLU A 259 -14.99 10.32 -19.28
CA GLU A 259 -15.52 9.02 -19.73
C GLU A 259 -15.09 8.65 -21.16
N SER A 260 -14.86 9.63 -22.05
CA SER A 260 -14.33 9.38 -23.39
C SER A 260 -12.93 8.76 -23.42
N GLU A 261 -12.14 8.93 -22.36
CA GLU A 261 -10.81 8.32 -22.20
C GLU A 261 -10.90 6.91 -21.57
N SER A 262 -12.06 6.52 -21.02
CA SER A 262 -12.24 5.23 -20.34
C SER A 262 -12.57 4.08 -21.31
N PHE A 263 -13.42 4.32 -22.30
CA PHE A 263 -13.80 3.32 -23.31
C PHE A 263 -12.60 2.79 -24.12
N GLU A 264 -11.60 3.63 -24.43
CA GLU A 264 -10.39 3.19 -25.13
C GLU A 264 -9.50 2.28 -24.27
N HIS A 265 -9.57 2.40 -22.94
CA HIS A 265 -8.73 1.62 -22.02
C HIS A 265 -9.31 0.22 -21.77
N GLU A 266 -10.63 0.11 -21.61
CA GLU A 266 -11.32 -1.20 -21.47
C GLU A 266 -11.12 -2.07 -22.73
N MET A 267 -11.25 -1.48 -23.92
CA MET A 267 -11.06 -2.19 -25.19
C MET A 267 -9.60 -2.63 -25.43
N CYS A 268 -8.61 -1.96 -24.83
CA CYS A 268 -7.21 -2.39 -24.92
C CYS A 268 -6.87 -3.56 -23.96
N SER A 269 -7.63 -3.76 -22.88
CA SER A 269 -7.38 -4.86 -21.93
C SER A 269 -7.91 -6.23 -22.38
N GLU A 270 -8.82 -6.29 -23.35
CA GLU A 270 -9.39 -7.55 -23.86
C GLU A 270 -8.59 -8.22 -24.98
N ILE A 271 -7.56 -7.57 -25.54
CA ILE A 271 -6.75 -8.11 -26.64
C ILE A 271 -5.45 -8.72 -26.12
N VAL A 272 -5.57 -9.88 -25.46
CA VAL A 272 -4.46 -10.84 -25.33
C VAL A 272 -4.63 -11.88 -26.44
N ILE A 273 -3.97 -11.66 -27.58
CA ILE A 273 -3.81 -12.70 -28.60
C ILE A 273 -2.62 -13.57 -28.17
N PRO A 274 -2.82 -14.88 -27.88
CA PRO A 274 -1.71 -15.81 -27.73
C PRO A 274 -1.12 -16.08 -29.12
N CYS A 275 0.12 -15.67 -29.34
CA CYS A 275 0.90 -16.08 -30.50
C CYS A 275 1.90 -17.15 -30.05
N ASP A 276 1.44 -18.41 -30.07
CA ASP A 276 2.32 -19.56 -29.91
C ASP A 276 3.14 -19.81 -31.19
N ASP A 277 4.41 -20.17 -30.97
CA ASP A 277 5.45 -20.77 -31.81
C ASP A 277 5.22 -21.03 -33.32
N TYR A 278 6.25 -20.67 -34.11
CA TYR A 278 6.77 -21.54 -35.17
C TYR A 278 8.30 -21.51 -35.20
N ASP A 279 8.90 -22.69 -35.02
CA ASP A 279 10.34 -22.95 -35.13
C ASP A 279 10.88 -22.75 -36.55
N TYR A 280 12.18 -22.43 -36.65
CA TYR A 280 13.04 -22.93 -37.74
C TYR A 280 14.50 -23.04 -37.25
N ASP A 281 15.00 -24.27 -37.19
CA ASP A 281 16.42 -24.62 -37.03
C ASP A 281 17.18 -24.62 -38.38
N ASP A 282 18.49 -24.89 -38.32
CA ASP A 282 19.50 -24.97 -39.41
C ASP A 282 19.94 -23.61 -40.03
N ASP A 283 21.23 -23.34 -40.32
CA ASP A 283 22.41 -24.23 -40.33
C ASP A 283 23.76 -23.49 -40.11
N GLU A 284 24.87 -24.25 -40.09
CA GLU A 284 26.19 -23.95 -39.51
C GLU A 284 27.25 -23.20 -40.41
N VAL A 285 28.45 -22.94 -39.85
CA VAL A 285 29.78 -22.58 -40.47
C VAL A 285 29.92 -21.18 -41.14
N THR A 286 31.02 -20.40 -41.06
CA THR A 286 32.46 -20.67 -40.81
C THR A 286 33.25 -19.58 -40.03
N SER A 287 34.24 -20.06 -39.27
CA SER A 287 35.45 -19.42 -38.69
C SER A 287 36.07 -18.12 -39.28
N GLY A 288 36.72 -17.29 -38.43
CA GLY A 288 38.02 -16.68 -38.80
C GLY A 288 38.49 -15.35 -38.16
N THR A 289 39.48 -15.43 -37.24
CA THR A 289 40.65 -14.51 -37.13
C THR A 289 40.54 -13.10 -36.47
N LEU A 290 40.75 -13.07 -35.15
CA LEU A 290 41.89 -12.47 -34.41
C LEU A 290 42.61 -11.15 -34.87
N ARG A 291 42.78 -10.23 -33.88
CA ARG A 291 43.70 -9.06 -33.77
C ARG A 291 43.29 -7.80 -34.59
N GLY A 292 43.47 -6.56 -34.11
CA GLY A 292 43.93 -6.04 -32.81
C GLY A 292 44.66 -4.67 -32.95
N TRP A 293 44.75 -3.90 -31.85
CA TRP A 293 45.48 -2.60 -31.72
C TRP A 293 44.87 -1.44 -32.57
N GLY A 294 44.82 -0.17 -32.16
CA GLY A 294 45.18 0.52 -30.90
C GLY A 294 45.47 2.01 -31.16
N ARG A 295 45.21 2.90 -30.17
CA ARG A 295 45.44 4.38 -30.15
C ARG A 295 44.50 5.22 -31.04
N GLU A 296 43.81 6.28 -30.58
CA GLU A 296 44.04 7.46 -29.69
C GLU A 296 44.08 8.74 -30.54
N THR A 297 43.26 9.76 -30.21
CA THR A 297 43.63 11.17 -29.90
C THR A 297 42.38 12.07 -29.84
N LEU A 298 42.10 12.69 -28.67
CA LEU A 298 42.19 14.15 -28.35
C LEU A 298 41.01 15.02 -28.87
N ARG A 299 40.16 15.57 -27.97
CA ARG A 299 40.18 16.94 -27.36
C ARG A 299 39.80 18.08 -28.34
N ALA A 300 39.14 19.19 -27.94
CA ALA A 300 38.65 19.71 -26.66
C ALA A 300 37.28 20.41 -26.88
N GLY A 301 36.42 20.59 -25.87
CA GLY A 301 36.37 21.75 -24.94
C GLY A 301 34.97 22.40 -25.07
N ASP A 302 34.30 22.98 -24.07
CA ASP A 302 34.58 23.22 -22.65
C ASP A 302 33.32 22.78 -21.84
N GLY A 303 33.36 22.22 -20.63
CA GLY A 303 33.72 22.86 -19.35
C GLY A 303 32.46 23.49 -18.69
N TRP A 304 32.10 23.34 -17.41
CA TRP A 304 32.62 22.65 -16.21
C TRP A 304 31.36 22.29 -15.35
N VAL A 305 31.31 21.51 -14.25
CA VAL A 305 32.27 20.85 -13.35
C VAL A 305 31.63 19.56 -12.73
N ARG A 306 32.10 19.09 -11.56
CA ARG A 306 31.59 18.01 -10.65
C ARG A 306 32.00 18.42 -9.18
N PRO A 307 32.07 17.58 -8.13
CA PRO A 307 31.50 16.26 -7.79
C PRO A 307 30.67 16.33 -6.44
N HIS A 308 30.11 15.30 -5.80
CA HIS A 308 30.71 14.03 -5.35
C HIS A 308 29.71 12.91 -5.06
N ASN A 309 30.25 11.69 -5.17
CA ASN A 309 29.63 10.39 -4.96
C ASN A 309 29.71 9.99 -3.47
N VAL A 310 28.64 9.40 -2.90
CA VAL A 310 28.75 8.50 -1.72
C VAL A 310 27.74 7.34 -1.85
N GLY A 311 28.26 6.11 -1.93
CA GLY A 311 27.64 4.95 -1.26
C GLY A 311 26.41 4.28 -1.88
N LEU A 312 26.45 3.86 -3.16
CA LEU A 312 25.41 2.95 -3.72
C LEU A 312 25.81 1.45 -3.60
N LEU A 313 26.19 1.00 -2.40
CA LEU A 313 26.59 -0.39 -2.12
C LEU A 313 26.20 -0.81 -0.69
N GLU A 314 24.91 -1.10 -0.45
CA GLU A 314 24.48 -1.96 0.68
C GLU A 314 23.00 -2.41 0.65
N VAL A 315 22.17 -1.89 -0.25
CA VAL A 315 20.71 -2.14 -0.25
C VAL A 315 20.35 -3.62 -0.54
N GLY A 316 21.06 -4.28 -1.46
CA GLY A 316 20.76 -5.66 -1.87
C GLY A 316 21.04 -6.74 -0.82
N ALA A 317 21.84 -6.45 0.21
CA ALA A 317 22.11 -7.42 1.28
C ALA A 317 20.91 -7.61 2.23
N VAL A 318 20.03 -6.61 2.31
CA VAL A 318 18.90 -6.57 3.26
C VAL A 318 17.78 -7.50 2.81
N GLU A 319 17.40 -7.39 1.54
CA GLU A 319 16.37 -8.24 0.93
C GLU A 319 16.79 -9.71 0.93
N VAL A 320 18.06 -9.99 0.61
CA VAL A 320 18.61 -11.35 0.64
C VAL A 320 18.64 -11.91 2.07
N ALA A 321 19.08 -11.14 3.08
CA ALA A 321 19.11 -11.61 4.46
C ALA A 321 17.69 -11.94 4.99
N VAL A 322 16.72 -11.05 4.76
CA VAL A 322 15.32 -11.28 5.16
C VAL A 322 14.75 -12.49 4.40
N ALA A 323 14.90 -12.56 3.07
CA ALA A 323 14.39 -13.67 2.26
C ALA A 323 15.05 -15.04 2.57
N VAL A 324 16.32 -15.06 2.97
CA VAL A 324 17.04 -16.30 3.35
C VAL A 324 16.54 -16.84 4.68
N VAL A 325 16.31 -15.97 5.68
CA VAL A 325 15.66 -16.38 6.95
C VAL A 325 14.25 -16.90 6.67
N TRP A 326 13.45 -16.16 5.90
CA TRP A 326 12.06 -16.50 5.54
C TRP A 326 11.93 -17.84 4.79
N ARG A 327 12.81 -18.11 3.81
CA ARG A 327 12.85 -19.40 3.08
C ARG A 327 13.26 -20.58 3.98
N SER A 328 14.08 -20.35 5.00
CA SER A 328 14.49 -21.39 5.96
C SER A 328 13.33 -21.83 6.85
N GLU A 329 12.49 -20.88 7.28
CA GLU A 329 11.38 -21.16 8.19
C GLU A 329 10.13 -21.72 7.49
N ARG A 330 9.76 -21.21 6.30
CA ARG A 330 8.69 -21.85 5.47
C ARG A 330 8.98 -23.33 5.18
N LYS A 331 10.23 -23.69 4.88
CA LYS A 331 10.63 -25.08 4.62
C LYS A 331 10.61 -25.98 5.87
N LYS A 332 10.69 -25.40 7.07
CA LYS A 332 10.52 -26.14 8.33
C LYS A 332 9.05 -26.35 8.66
N THR A 333 8.20 -25.33 8.49
CA THR A 333 6.76 -25.45 8.79
C THR A 333 6.03 -26.39 7.83
N MET A 334 6.32 -26.35 6.52
CA MET A 334 5.73 -27.31 5.55
C MET A 334 6.15 -28.77 5.79
N LYS A 335 7.31 -29.03 6.40
CA LYS A 335 7.75 -30.41 6.72
C LYS A 335 7.11 -30.98 7.99
N ILE A 336 6.48 -30.16 8.82
CA ILE A 336 5.79 -30.60 10.05
C ILE A 336 4.31 -30.90 9.76
N GLY A 337 3.72 -30.29 8.72
CA GLY A 337 2.32 -30.54 8.30
C GLY A 337 2.07 -31.77 7.42
N ILE A 338 3.01 -32.72 7.31
CA ILE A 338 2.87 -33.97 6.52
C ILE A 338 3.17 -35.21 7.40
N ARG A 339 3.12 -35.05 8.73
CA ARG A 339 3.20 -36.14 9.71
C ARG A 339 2.33 -35.87 10.93
N GLU A 340 1.03 -35.94 10.73
CA GLU A 340 0.04 -36.56 11.62
C GLU A 340 -1.26 -36.80 10.84
#